data_AF-A0A661DUJ3-F1
#
_entry.id   AF-A0A661DUJ3-F1
#
_cell.length_a   1.000
_cell.length_b   1.000
_cell.length_c   1.000
_cell.angle_alpha   90.00
_cell.angle_beta   90.00
_cell.angle_gamma   90.00
#
_symmetry.space_group_name_H-M   'P 1'
#
loop_
_entity.id
_entity.type
_entity.pdbx_description
1 polymer ?
#
loop_
_entity_poly.entity_id
_entity_poly.type
_entity_poly.pdbx_seq_one_letter_code
_entity_poly.pdbx_strand_id
1 'polypeptide(L)'
;KNDTERKMPLTVVIDTNDVMTLMQQEIFGPILPIMGYKDIQEVTQYINARPRPLSLYIFSFNHEFQKHILQNTHAGGVCVNEATFHVACDDLPFGGVGASGTGQYHGDEGFKTFSHAKSIFSRGRLTLAHLLFPPYGKMIHKLVYKLFIR
;
A
#
# COMPACT_ATOMS: atom_id res chain seq x y z
N LYS A 1 19.92 31.35 22.06
CA LYS A 1 18.77 31.10 21.16
C LYS A 1 17.51 31.26 22.01
N ASN A 2 16.52 32.00 21.55
CA ASN A 2 15.28 32.22 22.31
C ASN A 2 14.44 30.94 22.18
N ASP A 3 14.50 30.03 23.15
CA ASP A 3 13.78 28.74 23.16
C ASP A 3 12.24 28.90 23.17
N THR A 4 11.75 30.13 23.27
CA THR A 4 10.33 30.48 23.27
C THR A 4 9.67 30.40 21.89
N GLU A 5 10.43 30.47 20.79
CA GLU A 5 9.82 30.61 19.45
C GLU A 5 9.51 29.28 18.75
N ARG A 6 9.84 28.11 19.32
CA ARG A 6 9.65 26.78 18.69
C ARG A 6 10.10 26.73 17.22
N LYS A 7 11.19 27.42 16.90
CA LYS A 7 11.77 27.48 15.55
C LYS A 7 12.96 26.55 15.44
N MET A 8 12.93 25.69 14.43
CA MET A 8 14.07 24.86 14.03
C MET A 8 14.37 25.11 12.55
N PRO A 9 15.65 25.35 12.17
CA PRO A 9 16.02 25.49 10.76
C PRO A 9 15.98 24.14 10.05
N LEU A 10 15.85 24.17 8.72
CA LEU A 10 16.10 22.99 7.89
C LEU A 10 17.51 22.48 8.13
N THR A 11 17.62 21.22 8.52
CA THR A 11 18.86 20.59 8.94
C THR A 11 19.09 19.33 8.14
N VAL A 12 20.19 19.26 7.40
CA VAL A 12 20.61 18.05 6.68
C VAL A 12 21.66 17.33 7.53
N VAL A 13 21.51 16.02 7.69
CA VAL A 13 22.45 15.18 8.45
C VAL A 13 23.04 14.14 7.51
N ILE A 14 24.36 14.13 7.36
CA ILE A 14 25.12 13.13 6.60
C ILE A 14 25.82 12.16 7.55
N ASP A 15 26.38 11.08 7.01
CA ASP A 15 27.11 10.05 7.79
C ASP A 15 26.30 9.48 8.96
N THR A 16 25.02 9.23 8.70
CA THR A 16 24.09 8.65 9.67
C THR A 16 24.35 7.16 9.88
N ASN A 17 23.95 6.65 11.03
CA ASN A 17 23.96 5.21 11.31
C ASN A 17 22.66 4.80 12.02
N ASP A 18 22.36 3.50 11.95
CA ASP A 18 21.09 2.99 12.44
C ASP A 18 20.90 3.15 13.95
N VAL A 19 21.95 3.26 14.77
CA VAL A 19 21.76 3.44 16.22
C VAL A 19 21.41 4.89 16.62
N MET A 20 21.49 5.84 15.70
CA MET A 20 21.09 7.23 15.96
C MET A 20 19.57 7.34 16.15
N THR A 21 19.12 8.06 17.18
CA THR A 21 17.69 8.28 17.46
C THR A 21 16.90 8.78 16.25
N LEU A 22 17.50 9.68 15.45
CA LEU A 22 16.88 10.24 14.25
C LEU A 22 16.58 9.21 13.16
N MET A 23 17.25 8.04 13.20
CA MET A 23 17.04 6.93 12.26
C MET A 23 16.08 5.86 12.81
N GLN A 24 15.73 5.94 14.11
CA GLN A 24 14.90 4.95 14.82
C GLN A 24 13.44 5.38 14.97
N GLN A 25 13.15 6.67 14.83
CA GLN A 25 11.83 7.24 15.00
C GLN A 25 11.45 8.12 13.81
N GLU A 26 10.16 8.29 13.61
CA GLU A 26 9.66 9.23 12.62
C GLU A 26 9.99 10.68 13.05
N ILE A 27 10.66 11.41 12.18
CA ILE A 27 11.26 12.71 12.53
C ILE A 27 10.20 13.79 12.80
N PHE A 28 9.13 13.84 11.99
CA PHE A 28 8.04 14.82 12.12
C PHE A 28 8.52 16.28 12.28
N GLY A 29 9.63 16.63 11.63
CA GLY A 29 10.31 17.92 11.81
C GLY A 29 11.32 18.22 10.70
N PRO A 30 12.01 19.37 10.76
CA PRO A 30 12.82 19.89 9.66
C PRO A 30 14.23 19.26 9.58
N ILE A 31 14.36 17.96 9.87
CA ILE A 31 15.64 17.23 9.83
C ILE A 31 15.57 16.20 8.69
N LEU A 32 16.55 16.23 7.78
CA LEU A 32 16.64 15.33 6.63
C LEU A 32 17.95 14.52 6.69
N PRO A 33 17.91 13.26 7.16
CA PRO A 33 19.07 12.38 7.07
C PRO A 33 19.32 11.93 5.64
N ILE A 34 20.59 11.89 5.25
CA ILE A 34 21.06 11.36 3.98
C ILE A 34 21.91 10.12 4.26
N MET A 35 21.55 9.02 3.61
CA MET A 35 22.34 7.79 3.58
C MET A 35 22.82 7.52 2.16
N GLY A 36 24.13 7.34 2.01
CA GLY A 36 24.69 6.82 0.77
C GLY A 36 24.48 5.31 0.66
N TYR A 37 24.34 4.83 -0.57
CA TYR A 37 24.31 3.40 -0.89
C TYR A 37 25.22 3.16 -2.10
N LYS A 38 25.66 1.91 -2.30
CA LYS A 38 26.45 1.51 -3.48
C LYS A 38 25.67 0.61 -4.40
N ASP A 39 24.79 -0.22 -3.83
CA ASP A 39 23.96 -1.15 -4.56
C ASP A 39 22.47 -0.87 -4.31
N ILE A 40 21.66 -0.99 -5.35
CA ILE A 40 20.21 -0.87 -5.25
C ILE A 40 19.58 -1.97 -4.40
N GLN A 41 20.20 -3.16 -4.32
CA GLN A 41 19.75 -4.22 -3.42
C GLN A 41 19.88 -3.82 -1.94
N GLU A 42 20.89 -3.02 -1.57
CA GLU A 42 21.03 -2.49 -0.22
C GLU A 42 19.84 -1.59 0.13
N VAL A 43 19.38 -0.78 -0.83
CA VAL A 43 18.24 0.12 -0.65
C VAL A 43 16.94 -0.65 -0.39
N THR A 44 16.63 -1.65 -1.22
CA THR A 44 15.38 -2.42 -1.06
C THR A 44 15.40 -3.26 0.22
N GLN A 45 16.54 -3.86 0.57
CA GLN A 45 16.73 -4.56 1.85
C GLN A 45 16.56 -3.62 3.04
N TYR A 46 17.15 -2.43 2.98
CA TYR A 46 17.07 -1.42 4.03
C TYR A 46 15.62 -0.96 4.27
N ILE A 47 14.86 -0.70 3.19
CA ILE A 47 13.45 -0.33 3.29
C ILE A 47 12.62 -1.48 3.86
N ASN A 48 12.81 -2.70 3.36
CA ASN A 48 12.02 -3.87 3.77
C ASN A 48 12.31 -4.37 5.19
N ALA A 49 13.47 -4.04 5.76
CA ALA A 49 13.82 -4.33 7.15
C ALA A 49 13.04 -3.44 8.16
N ARG A 50 12.27 -2.47 7.68
CA ARG A 50 11.56 -1.48 8.50
C ARG A 50 10.04 -1.58 8.32
N PRO A 51 9.25 -0.99 9.24
CA PRO A 51 7.81 -0.91 9.08
C PRO A 51 7.44 -0.24 7.75
N ARG A 52 6.44 -0.80 7.07
CA ARG A 52 6.00 -0.31 5.75
C ARG A 52 5.59 1.16 5.84
N PRO A 53 6.20 2.06 5.06
CA PRO A 53 5.91 3.49 5.15
C PRO A 53 4.54 3.83 4.54
N LEU A 54 4.03 5.02 4.87
CA LEU A 54 2.85 5.57 4.21
C LEU A 54 3.15 5.94 2.76
N SER A 55 4.31 6.55 2.51
CA SER A 55 4.73 7.02 1.19
C SER A 55 6.18 6.64 0.89
N LEU A 56 6.46 6.28 -0.37
CA LEU A 56 7.81 6.11 -0.91
C LEU A 56 8.02 7.06 -2.09
N TYR A 57 9.21 7.67 -2.19
CA TYR A 57 9.53 8.62 -3.25
C TYR A 57 10.78 8.19 -4.01
N ILE A 58 10.66 8.12 -5.34
CA ILE A 58 11.73 7.64 -6.22
C ILE A 58 12.12 8.77 -7.17
N PHE A 59 13.34 9.31 -7.05
CA PHE A 59 13.86 10.30 -7.99
C PHE A 59 14.85 9.64 -8.95
N SER A 60 14.40 9.31 -10.16
CA SER A 60 15.20 8.71 -11.23
C SER A 60 14.46 8.78 -12.55
N PHE A 61 15.19 8.91 -13.66
CA PHE A 61 14.65 8.73 -15.02
C PHE A 61 14.94 7.35 -15.62
N ASN A 62 15.63 6.47 -14.87
CA ASN A 62 15.89 5.10 -15.30
C ASN A 62 14.68 4.21 -14.96
N HIS A 63 13.99 3.71 -15.98
CA HIS A 63 12.80 2.88 -15.80
C HIS A 63 13.07 1.53 -15.14
N GLU A 64 14.20 0.88 -15.41
CA GLU A 64 14.54 -0.39 -14.76
C GLU A 64 14.81 -0.18 -13.27
N PHE A 65 15.46 0.94 -12.91
CA PHE A 65 15.64 1.34 -11.52
C PHE A 65 14.29 1.58 -10.81
N GLN A 66 13.41 2.36 -11.42
CA GLN A 66 12.07 2.63 -10.87
C GLN A 66 11.30 1.32 -10.67
N LYS A 67 11.26 0.46 -11.70
CA LYS A 67 10.58 -0.83 -11.68
C LYS A 67 11.14 -1.75 -10.60
N HIS A 68 12.46 -1.80 -10.43
CA HIS A 68 13.09 -2.61 -9.38
C HIS A 68 12.61 -2.18 -8.00
N ILE A 69 12.63 -0.88 -7.68
CA ILE A 69 12.14 -0.38 -6.38
C ILE A 69 10.64 -0.70 -6.20
N LEU A 70 9.81 -0.40 -7.21
CA LEU A 70 8.37 -0.62 -7.16
C LEU A 70 7.97 -2.09 -6.94
N GLN A 71 8.71 -3.02 -7.54
CA GLN A 71 8.41 -4.45 -7.43
C GLN A 71 8.95 -5.10 -6.15
N ASN A 72 9.95 -4.49 -5.51
CA ASN A 72 10.66 -5.07 -4.37
C ASN A 72 10.44 -4.30 -3.06
N THR A 73 9.49 -3.37 -2.99
CA THR A 73 9.15 -2.64 -1.76
C THR A 73 7.63 -2.51 -1.59
N HIS A 74 7.20 -2.19 -0.38
CA HIS A 74 5.79 -1.94 -0.05
C HIS A 74 5.63 -0.56 0.60
N ALA A 75 4.68 0.22 0.13
CA ALA A 75 4.26 1.50 0.72
C ALA A 75 2.76 1.70 0.49
N GLY A 76 2.16 2.65 1.20
CA GLY A 76 0.77 3.06 0.94
C GLY A 76 0.61 3.72 -0.43
N GLY A 77 1.45 4.71 -0.72
CA GLY A 77 1.56 5.38 -2.02
C GLY A 77 3.01 5.54 -2.48
N VAL A 78 3.21 5.71 -3.79
CA VAL A 78 4.53 5.96 -4.38
C VAL A 78 4.47 7.12 -5.36
N CYS A 79 5.42 8.05 -5.28
CA CYS A 79 5.66 9.04 -6.34
C CYS A 79 7.00 8.77 -7.04
N VAL A 80 7.03 9.01 -8.36
CA VAL A 80 8.25 8.99 -9.16
C VAL A 80 8.52 10.40 -9.67
N ASN A 81 9.73 10.91 -9.40
CA ASN A 81 10.18 12.26 -9.69
C ASN A 81 9.31 13.37 -9.08
N GLU A 82 8.68 13.06 -7.95
CA GLU A 82 7.82 13.96 -7.19
C GLU A 82 7.75 13.48 -5.73
N ALA A 83 7.36 14.36 -4.80
CA ALA A 83 7.05 14.01 -3.43
C ALA A 83 5.70 14.62 -3.02
N THR A 84 4.96 13.93 -2.13
CA THR A 84 3.70 14.41 -1.53
C THR A 84 2.50 14.51 -2.47
N PHE A 85 2.65 14.99 -3.71
CA PHE A 85 1.52 15.38 -4.58
C PHE A 85 0.51 14.27 -4.91
N HIS A 86 0.85 12.98 -4.77
CA HIS A 86 -0.13 11.90 -4.91
C HIS A 86 -1.34 12.05 -3.96
N VAL A 87 -1.17 12.70 -2.80
CA VAL A 87 -2.28 12.98 -1.87
C VAL A 87 -3.27 14.00 -2.44
N ALA A 88 -2.84 14.86 -3.35
CA ALA A 88 -3.70 15.88 -3.96
C ALA A 88 -4.46 15.36 -5.19
N CYS A 89 -4.22 14.11 -5.61
CA CYS A 89 -4.94 13.49 -6.70
C CYS A 89 -6.14 12.71 -6.14
N ASP A 90 -7.33 13.32 -6.20
CA ASP A 90 -8.57 12.77 -5.64
C ASP A 90 -8.96 11.39 -6.22
N ASP A 91 -8.50 11.08 -7.43
CA ASP A 91 -8.76 9.80 -8.10
C ASP A 91 -7.80 8.68 -7.63
N LEU A 92 -6.72 9.02 -6.91
CA LEU A 92 -5.82 8.03 -6.32
C LEU A 92 -6.29 7.64 -4.92
N PRO A 93 -6.40 6.34 -4.61
CA PRO A 93 -6.64 5.89 -3.24
C PRO A 93 -5.51 6.36 -2.34
N PHE A 94 -5.86 7.00 -1.22
CA PHE A 94 -4.90 7.39 -0.21
C PHE A 94 -5.12 6.56 1.06
N GLY A 95 -4.09 5.84 1.48
CA GLY A 95 -4.15 4.90 2.60
C GLY A 95 -2.79 4.27 2.90
N GLY A 96 -2.67 3.72 4.10
CA GLY A 96 -1.48 3.01 4.54
C GLY A 96 -1.56 1.50 4.31
N VAL A 97 -0.45 0.82 4.59
CA VAL A 97 -0.37 -0.65 4.59
C VAL A 97 0.49 -1.14 5.76
N GLY A 98 -0.05 -2.03 6.57
CA GLY A 98 0.67 -2.55 7.74
C GLY A 98 0.83 -1.47 8.80
N ALA A 99 2.07 -1.16 9.20
CA ALA A 99 2.33 -0.19 10.27
C ALA A 99 1.92 1.25 9.93
N SER A 100 1.83 1.60 8.65
CA SER A 100 1.37 2.93 8.21
C SER A 100 -0.15 3.07 8.14
N GLY A 101 -0.91 1.99 8.33
CA GLY A 101 -2.37 2.01 8.37
C GLY A 101 -3.03 0.86 7.59
N THR A 102 -4.36 0.89 7.57
CA THR A 102 -5.22 -0.07 6.85
C THR A 102 -6.43 0.63 6.26
N GLY A 103 -6.85 0.21 5.07
CA GLY A 103 -7.93 0.87 4.33
C GLY A 103 -7.42 2.09 3.56
N GLN A 104 -8.30 2.67 2.76
CA GLN A 104 -7.99 3.78 1.88
C GLN A 104 -9.24 4.64 1.66
N TYR A 105 -9.06 5.89 1.31
CA TYR A 105 -10.13 6.81 0.94
C TYR A 105 -9.67 7.69 -0.25
N HIS A 106 -10.35 8.83 -0.45
CA HIS A 106 -10.40 9.68 -1.65
C HIS A 106 -11.38 9.17 -2.72
N GLY A 107 -12.00 10.12 -3.41
CA GLY A 107 -12.94 9.88 -4.50
C GLY A 107 -13.94 8.75 -4.22
N ASP A 108 -14.04 7.83 -5.19
CA ASP A 108 -14.88 6.63 -5.14
C ASP A 108 -14.48 5.65 -4.02
N GLU A 109 -13.19 5.56 -3.70
CA GLU A 109 -12.70 4.70 -2.61
C GLU A 109 -13.17 5.19 -1.25
N GLY A 110 -13.26 6.51 -1.05
CA GLY A 110 -13.88 7.10 0.14
C GLY A 110 -15.34 6.70 0.28
N PHE A 111 -16.12 6.80 -0.81
CA PHE A 111 -17.52 6.36 -0.80
C PHE A 111 -17.65 4.88 -0.47
N LYS A 112 -16.84 4.00 -1.10
CA LYS A 112 -16.81 2.56 -0.82
C LYS A 112 -16.47 2.28 0.64
N THR A 113 -15.48 2.97 1.21
CA THR A 113 -15.04 2.79 2.60
C THR A 113 -16.14 3.09 3.62
N PHE A 114 -17.00 4.07 3.34
CA PHE A 114 -18.13 4.41 4.21
C PHE A 114 -19.45 3.74 3.80
N SER A 115 -19.40 2.80 2.86
CA SER A 115 -20.58 2.09 2.33
C SER A 115 -20.55 0.60 2.65
N HIS A 116 -21.74 0.01 2.76
CA HIS A 116 -21.88 -1.44 2.81
C HIS A 116 -22.32 -1.98 1.44
N ALA A 117 -21.46 -2.75 0.78
CA ALA A 117 -21.77 -3.40 -0.50
C ALA A 117 -22.77 -4.55 -0.32
N LYS A 118 -24.07 -4.23 -0.27
CA LYS A 118 -25.16 -5.19 -0.07
C LYS A 118 -25.32 -6.11 -1.29
N SER A 119 -25.02 -7.39 -1.12
CA SER A 119 -25.29 -8.41 -2.15
C SER A 119 -26.78 -8.67 -2.30
N ILE A 120 -27.28 -8.61 -3.54
CA ILE A 120 -28.67 -8.96 -3.90
C ILE A 120 -28.62 -10.04 -4.99
N PHE A 121 -29.19 -11.19 -4.71
CA PHE A 121 -29.36 -12.27 -5.68
C PHE A 121 -30.85 -12.48 -5.97
N SER A 122 -31.21 -12.45 -7.25
CA SER A 122 -32.56 -12.72 -7.71
C SER A 122 -32.55 -13.93 -8.63
N ARG A 123 -33.47 -14.88 -8.38
CA ARG A 123 -33.63 -16.08 -9.18
C ARG A 123 -34.82 -15.90 -10.13
N GLY A 124 -34.59 -16.14 -11.42
CA GLY A 124 -35.66 -16.11 -12.42
C GLY A 124 -36.76 -17.15 -12.16
N ARG A 125 -37.95 -16.90 -12.72
CA ARG A 125 -39.14 -17.78 -12.56
C ARG A 125 -38.88 -19.21 -13.04
N LEU A 126 -38.11 -19.37 -14.10
CA LEU A 126 -37.65 -20.66 -14.60
C LEU A 126 -36.26 -20.92 -14.05
N THR A 127 -36.11 -21.96 -13.23
CA THR A 127 -34.82 -22.29 -12.62
C THR A 127 -34.57 -23.80 -12.61
N LEU A 128 -33.40 -24.20 -13.11
CA LEU A 128 -32.89 -25.55 -12.99
C LEU A 128 -32.19 -25.80 -11.65
N ALA A 129 -32.20 -24.83 -10.73
CA ALA A 129 -31.61 -24.99 -9.40
C ALA A 129 -32.21 -26.19 -8.64
N HIS A 130 -33.46 -26.55 -8.91
CA HIS A 130 -34.11 -27.75 -8.36
C HIS A 130 -33.32 -29.05 -8.63
N LEU A 131 -32.54 -29.12 -9.73
CA LEU A 131 -31.71 -30.28 -10.07
C LEU A 131 -30.48 -30.44 -9.17
N LEU A 132 -30.14 -29.42 -8.39
CA LEU A 132 -29.05 -29.44 -7.41
C LEU A 132 -29.51 -29.88 -6.01
N PHE A 133 -30.83 -30.02 -5.81
CA PHE A 133 -31.42 -30.47 -4.55
C PHE A 133 -31.71 -31.98 -4.58
N PRO A 134 -31.98 -32.61 -3.42
CA PRO A 134 -32.26 -34.05 -3.33
C PRO A 134 -33.35 -34.54 -4.29
N PRO A 135 -33.28 -35.82 -4.73
CA PRO A 135 -32.30 -36.84 -4.34
C PRO A 135 -30.95 -36.69 -5.07
N TYR A 136 -29.87 -36.84 -4.30
CA TYR A 136 -28.48 -36.74 -4.77
C TYR A 136 -28.04 -37.99 -5.56
N GLY A 137 -26.93 -37.89 -6.29
CA GLY A 137 -26.33 -39.01 -7.03
C GLY A 137 -26.66 -39.05 -8.53
N LYS A 138 -27.55 -38.17 -9.00
CA LYS A 138 -27.79 -37.95 -10.45
C LYS A 138 -26.53 -37.50 -11.20
N MET A 139 -26.50 -37.71 -12.52
CA MET A 139 -25.39 -37.31 -13.40
C MET A 139 -25.01 -35.83 -13.22
N ILE A 140 -26.00 -34.95 -13.02
CA ILE A 140 -25.75 -33.51 -12.81
C ILE A 140 -24.95 -33.24 -11.53
N HIS A 141 -25.16 -33.99 -10.45
CA HIS A 141 -24.34 -33.87 -9.24
C HIS A 141 -22.90 -34.31 -9.51
N LYS A 142 -22.70 -35.42 -10.24
CA LYS A 142 -21.35 -35.88 -10.63
C LYS A 142 -20.61 -34.84 -11.47
N LEU A 143 -21.33 -34.17 -12.38
CA LEU A 143 -20.79 -33.09 -13.20
C LEU A 143 -20.42 -31.87 -12.34
N VAL A 144 -21.32 -31.44 -11.45
CA VAL A 144 -21.08 -30.31 -10.53
C VAL A 144 -19.90 -30.59 -9.62
N TYR A 145 -19.82 -31.79 -9.01
CA TYR A 145 -18.68 -32.16 -8.19
C TYR A 145 -17.37 -32.14 -8.99
N LYS A 146 -17.34 -32.71 -10.20
CA LYS A 146 -16.13 -32.69 -11.06
C LYS A 146 -15.68 -31.27 -11.45
N LEU A 147 -16.61 -30.33 -11.60
CA LEU A 147 -16.31 -28.96 -12.04
C LEU A 147 -15.99 -28.00 -10.88
N PHE A 148 -16.67 -28.14 -9.74
CA PHE A 148 -16.59 -27.18 -8.63
C PHE A 148 -15.87 -27.72 -7.39
N ILE A 149 -15.66 -29.04 -7.30
CA ILE A 149 -14.90 -29.67 -6.23
C ILE A 149 -13.73 -30.41 -6.88
N ARG A 150 -12.57 -29.77 -6.89
CA ARG A 150 -11.32 -30.39 -7.29
C ARG A 150 -10.64 -31.01 -6.07
#